data_AF-A0A016VTQ4-F1
#
_entry.id   AF-A0A016VTQ4-F1
#
_cell.length_a   1.000
_cell.length_b   1.000
_cell.length_c   1.000
_cell.angle_alpha   90.00
_cell.angle_beta   90.00
_cell.angle_gamma   90.00
#
_symmetry.space_group_name_H-M   'P 1'
#
loop_
_entity.id
_entity.type
_entity.pdbx_description
1 polymer ?
#
loop_
_entity_poly.entity_id
_entity_poly.type
_entity_poly.pdbx_seq_one_letter_code
_entity_poly.pdbx_strand_id
1 'polypeptide(L)'
;MSHTPQGKMRQARRIRVCILAIALLLCMYWVFFGDEISLNVGEPPVLNLGTPPEWVEMCEFLERDWEGNEGPIDDTSYRLRGIALAFRHGERSPMHSADSPEACAPFRELDRQDFERYRKLIESDDFQFFLRHDPKFKTFAKTPSLECSPQQMTAEGALQHVKLGKYMRNKYVSSNIFSPESRLNVSVTSSQYNRTFQSAIAFTSSFLYPSKASVPQIFIQASNFTFMCTHKNCQCDLARKWRHQYEQEHAGYFLKRSPEHLRIFADALRTHSAFTKTVDPIQMMDVAMGM
;
A
#
# COMPACT_ATOMS: atom_id res chain seq x y z
N MET A 1 -26.67 16.56 54.53
CA MET A 1 -27.53 15.69 53.70
C MET A 1 -26.63 14.88 52.78
N SER A 2 -26.49 13.59 53.07
CA SER A 2 -25.79 12.62 52.25
C SER A 2 -26.75 12.03 51.22
N HIS A 3 -26.29 11.86 49.98
CA HIS A 3 -26.88 10.92 49.04
C HIS A 3 -25.77 10.28 48.21
N THR A 4 -25.46 9.03 48.54
CA THR A 4 -24.71 8.08 47.71
C THR A 4 -25.66 7.44 46.70
N PRO A 5 -25.26 7.25 45.42
CA PRO A 5 -25.95 6.32 44.53
C PRO A 5 -25.19 4.98 44.48
N GLN A 6 -25.52 4.09 45.41
CA GLN A 6 -25.29 2.64 45.26
C GLN A 6 -26.35 2.09 44.30
N GLY A 7 -26.01 1.89 43.03
CA GLY A 7 -26.95 1.29 42.07
C GLY A 7 -26.38 0.76 40.77
N LYS A 8 -25.25 1.30 40.28
CA LYS A 8 -24.75 0.94 38.93
C LYS A 8 -23.75 -0.21 38.86
N MET A 9 -23.29 -0.77 39.99
CA MET A 9 -22.20 -1.74 39.99
C MET A 9 -22.62 -3.23 39.99
N ARG A 10 -23.93 -3.54 40.10
CA ARG A 10 -24.42 -4.94 40.06
C ARG A 10 -24.91 -5.41 38.68
N GLN A 11 -25.17 -4.51 37.74
CA GLN A 11 -25.68 -4.86 36.40
C GLN A 11 -24.54 -5.20 35.41
N ALA A 12 -23.36 -4.60 35.57
CA ALA A 12 -22.21 -4.85 34.70
C ALA A 12 -21.54 -6.23 34.86
N ARG A 13 -21.70 -6.90 36.02
CA ARG A 13 -21.13 -8.23 36.25
C ARG A 13 -21.96 -9.38 35.67
N ARG A 14 -23.28 -9.23 35.52
CA ARG A 14 -24.14 -10.26 34.91
C ARG A 14 -24.03 -10.28 33.39
N ILE A 15 -23.85 -9.12 32.76
CA ILE A 15 -23.71 -9.00 31.29
C ILE A 15 -22.42 -9.65 30.78
N ARG A 16 -21.30 -9.54 31.53
CA ARG A 16 -20.02 -10.15 31.13
C ARG A 16 -20.04 -11.68 31.16
N VAL A 17 -20.79 -12.29 32.08
CA VAL A 17 -20.90 -13.76 32.18
C VAL A 17 -21.78 -14.34 31.07
N CYS A 18 -22.85 -13.64 30.68
CA CYS A 18 -23.69 -14.05 29.56
C CYS A 18 -22.97 -13.94 28.21
N ILE A 19 -22.17 -12.89 27.99
CA ILE A 19 -21.40 -12.73 26.74
C ILE A 19 -20.32 -13.81 26.61
N LEU A 20 -19.61 -14.13 27.69
CA LEU A 20 -18.59 -15.18 27.67
C LEU A 20 -19.20 -16.58 27.45
N ALA A 21 -20.37 -16.86 28.05
CA ALA A 21 -21.07 -18.12 27.84
C ALA A 21 -21.60 -18.27 26.41
N ILE A 22 -22.12 -17.19 25.81
CA ILE A 22 -22.56 -17.18 24.41
C ILE A 22 -21.38 -17.33 23.46
N ALA A 23 -20.25 -16.66 23.71
CA ALA A 23 -19.04 -16.79 22.90
C ALA A 23 -18.44 -18.21 22.99
N LEU A 24 -18.44 -18.83 24.18
CA LEU A 24 -17.99 -20.22 24.34
C LEU A 24 -18.94 -21.21 23.70
N LEU A 25 -20.26 -21.00 23.77
CA LEU A 25 -21.24 -21.83 23.08
C LEU A 25 -21.15 -21.69 21.55
N LEU A 26 -20.90 -20.48 21.04
CA LEU A 26 -20.64 -20.25 19.61
C LEU A 26 -19.32 -20.90 19.17
N CYS A 27 -18.25 -20.80 19.95
CA CYS A 27 -16.99 -21.50 19.67
C CYS A 27 -17.15 -23.02 19.71
N MET A 28 -17.86 -23.58 20.70
CA MET A 28 -18.10 -25.02 20.78
C MET A 28 -19.03 -25.49 19.65
N TYR A 29 -20.03 -24.69 19.28
CA TYR A 29 -20.84 -24.97 18.08
C TYR A 29 -19.97 -24.96 16.82
N TRP A 30 -19.06 -23.99 16.65
CA TRP A 30 -18.14 -23.93 15.51
C TRP A 30 -17.15 -25.11 15.46
N VAL A 31 -16.69 -25.60 16.61
CA VAL A 31 -15.73 -26.71 16.71
C VAL A 31 -16.39 -28.07 16.53
N PHE A 32 -17.64 -28.26 17.00
CA PHE A 32 -18.33 -29.55 16.98
C PHE A 32 -19.38 -29.70 15.86
N PHE A 33 -19.97 -28.58 15.40
CA PHE A 33 -21.04 -28.51 14.41
C PHE A 33 -20.77 -27.45 13.35
N GLY A 34 -19.50 -27.04 13.18
CA GLY A 34 -19.06 -26.31 12.02
C GLY A 34 -19.21 -27.20 10.80
N ASP A 35 -20.44 -27.32 10.29
CA ASP A 35 -20.66 -27.60 8.89
C ASP A 35 -19.69 -26.70 8.13
N GLU A 36 -18.99 -27.27 7.15
CA GLU A 36 -18.37 -26.47 6.11
C GLU A 36 -19.43 -25.46 5.69
N ILE A 37 -19.22 -24.20 6.09
CA ILE A 37 -19.91 -23.10 5.46
C ILE A 37 -19.41 -23.20 4.03
N SER A 38 -20.18 -23.93 3.21
CA SER A 38 -20.24 -23.72 1.79
C SER A 38 -20.70 -22.28 1.67
N LEU A 39 -19.72 -21.37 1.73
CA LEU A 39 -19.83 -20.14 0.98
C LEU A 39 -20.28 -20.63 -0.39
N ASN A 40 -21.51 -20.29 -0.78
CA ASN A 40 -21.95 -20.35 -2.16
C ASN A 40 -21.04 -19.36 -2.92
N VAL A 41 -19.79 -19.76 -3.11
CA VAL A 41 -18.92 -19.24 -4.14
C VAL A 41 -19.64 -19.71 -5.39
N GLY A 42 -20.35 -18.79 -6.06
CA GLY A 42 -21.05 -19.09 -7.30
C GLY A 42 -20.12 -19.76 -8.31
N GLU A 43 -20.68 -20.34 -9.37
CA GLU A 43 -19.87 -20.89 -10.46
C GLU A 43 -18.76 -19.90 -10.85
N PRO A 44 -17.53 -20.38 -11.09
CA PRO A 44 -16.43 -19.50 -11.45
C PRO A 44 -16.83 -18.68 -12.68
N PRO A 45 -16.65 -17.34 -12.65
CA PRO A 45 -17.12 -16.49 -13.72
C PRO A 45 -16.40 -16.85 -15.02
N VAL A 46 -17.18 -17.01 -16.09
CA VAL A 46 -16.64 -17.22 -17.42
C VAL A 46 -16.18 -15.88 -17.97
N LEU A 47 -14.87 -15.60 -17.88
CA LEU A 47 -14.26 -14.32 -18.30
C LEU A 47 -14.09 -14.21 -19.82
N ASN A 48 -15.16 -14.40 -20.60
CA ASN A 48 -15.09 -14.34 -22.07
C ASN A 48 -14.91 -12.91 -22.63
N LEU A 49 -15.11 -11.87 -21.81
CA LEU A 49 -15.15 -10.45 -22.21
C LEU A 49 -14.22 -9.56 -21.37
N GLY A 50 -13.22 -10.14 -20.70
CA GLY A 50 -12.33 -9.43 -19.77
C GLY A 50 -12.72 -9.61 -18.30
N THR A 51 -12.05 -8.88 -17.41
CA THR A 51 -12.35 -8.86 -15.97
C THR A 51 -13.76 -8.28 -15.75
N PRO A 52 -14.62 -8.87 -14.89
CA PRO A 52 -15.99 -8.41 -14.72
C PRO A 52 -16.04 -6.96 -14.22
N PRO A 53 -16.94 -6.10 -14.74
CA PRO A 53 -17.04 -4.71 -14.32
C PRO A 53 -17.24 -4.54 -12.82
N GLU A 54 -17.99 -5.44 -12.15
CA GLU A 54 -18.14 -5.42 -10.70
C GLU A 54 -16.82 -5.63 -9.93
N TRP A 55 -15.87 -6.37 -10.50
CA TRP A 55 -14.54 -6.54 -9.92
C TRP A 55 -13.70 -5.31 -10.17
N VAL A 56 -13.82 -4.71 -11.36
CA VAL A 56 -13.22 -3.42 -11.67
C VAL A 56 -13.76 -2.34 -10.71
N GLU A 57 -15.06 -2.32 -10.40
CA GLU A 57 -15.71 -1.36 -9.49
C GLU A 57 -15.36 -1.59 -8.02
N MET A 58 -15.20 -2.85 -7.57
CA MET A 58 -14.59 -3.16 -6.26
C MET A 58 -13.12 -2.71 -6.18
N CYS A 59 -12.45 -2.63 -7.35
CA CYS A 59 -11.06 -2.23 -7.52
C CYS A 59 -10.89 -0.74 -7.84
N GLU A 60 -11.96 -0.02 -8.20
CA GLU A 60 -11.96 1.43 -8.19
C GLU A 60 -11.76 1.81 -6.73
N PHE A 61 -10.65 2.47 -6.45
CA PHE A 61 -10.42 3.07 -5.15
C PHE A 61 -11.67 3.91 -4.90
N LEU A 62 -12.57 3.44 -4.02
CA LEU A 62 -13.75 4.21 -3.66
C LEU A 62 -13.19 5.55 -3.22
N GLU A 63 -13.40 6.57 -4.05
CA GLU A 63 -12.86 7.93 -3.91
C GLU A 63 -13.53 8.65 -2.73
N ARG A 64 -13.66 7.94 -1.62
CA ARG A 64 -14.03 8.43 -0.32
C ARG A 64 -12.81 9.17 0.19
N ASP A 65 -13.05 10.39 0.65
CA ASP A 65 -12.06 11.14 1.39
C ASP A 65 -11.69 10.34 2.63
N TRP A 66 -10.58 9.61 2.53
CA TRP A 66 -9.98 8.91 3.64
C TRP A 66 -8.89 9.80 4.22
N GLU A 67 -9.21 10.46 5.32
CA GLU A 67 -8.20 11.07 6.17
C GLU A 67 -7.58 9.94 7.00
N GLY A 68 -6.29 9.67 6.79
CA GLY A 68 -5.57 8.67 7.56
C GLY A 68 -5.74 8.87 9.07
N ASN A 69 -5.47 7.82 9.85
CA ASN A 69 -5.52 7.89 11.31
C ASN A 69 -4.11 7.77 11.89
N GLU A 70 -3.47 8.93 12.06
CA GLU A 70 -2.21 9.09 12.81
C GLU A 70 -2.56 9.69 14.17
N GLY A 71 -2.02 9.09 15.24
CA GLY A 71 -2.26 9.52 16.61
C GLY A 71 -1.79 10.96 16.88
N PRO A 72 -2.31 11.61 17.94
CA PRO A 72 -1.86 12.94 18.31
C PRO A 72 -0.39 12.93 18.71
N ILE A 73 0.34 13.97 18.32
CA ILE A 73 1.72 14.20 18.74
C ILE A 73 1.69 15.10 19.98
N ASP A 74 2.04 14.55 21.14
CA ASP A 74 2.23 15.34 22.36
C ASP A 74 3.66 15.88 22.42
N ASP A 75 3.86 17.06 21.85
CA ASP A 75 5.14 17.78 21.88
C ASP A 75 5.39 18.52 23.21
N THR A 76 4.47 18.46 24.18
CA THR A 76 4.62 19.12 25.49
C THR A 76 5.28 18.22 26.52
N SER A 77 4.89 16.95 26.55
CA SER A 77 5.44 15.96 27.49
C SER A 77 6.51 15.07 26.86
N TYR A 78 6.51 14.96 25.53
CA TYR A 78 7.41 14.08 24.78
C TYR A 78 8.11 14.84 23.65
N ARG A 79 9.25 14.30 23.21
CA ARG A 79 10.01 14.83 22.08
C ARG A 79 10.10 13.78 21.00
N LEU A 80 9.58 14.08 19.80
CA LEU A 80 9.68 13.19 18.65
C LEU A 80 11.16 13.08 18.22
N ARG A 81 11.67 11.84 18.21
CA ARG A 81 13.09 11.54 17.90
C ARG A 81 13.32 11.19 16.43
N GLY A 82 12.31 10.67 15.75
CA GLY A 82 12.41 10.25 14.36
C GLY A 82 11.13 9.59 13.89
N ILE A 83 11.03 9.38 12.58
CA ILE A 83 9.91 8.73 11.92
C ILE A 83 10.49 7.70 10.94
N ALA A 84 9.91 6.50 10.91
CA ALA A 84 10.19 5.51 9.89
C ALA A 84 8.89 5.24 9.11
N LEU A 85 8.93 5.46 7.80
CA LEU A 85 7.78 5.29 6.92
C LEU A 85 8.08 4.20 5.90
N ALA A 86 7.17 3.24 5.81
CA ALA A 86 7.17 2.19 4.80
C ALA A 86 5.83 2.22 4.08
N PHE A 87 5.86 2.31 2.75
CA PHE A 87 4.68 2.34 1.92
C PHE A 87 4.89 1.51 0.65
N ARG A 88 3.81 0.94 0.14
CA ARG A 88 3.77 0.32 -1.20
C ARG A 88 3.80 1.42 -2.26
N HIS A 89 4.16 1.07 -3.50
CA HIS A 89 3.95 1.97 -4.62
C HIS A 89 2.48 2.37 -4.75
N GLY A 90 2.23 3.50 -5.42
CA GLY A 90 0.88 3.93 -5.76
C GLY A 90 0.26 3.02 -6.82
N GLU A 91 -0.97 3.33 -7.17
CA GLU A 91 -1.67 2.71 -8.29
C GLU A 91 -0.80 2.61 -9.55
N ARG A 92 -0.93 1.48 -10.24
CA ARG A 92 -0.19 1.16 -11.44
C ARG A 92 -1.12 0.53 -12.47
N SER A 93 -0.73 0.58 -13.72
CA SER A 93 -1.38 -0.21 -14.77
C SER A 93 -1.22 -1.72 -14.51
N PRO A 94 -2.10 -2.57 -15.07
CA PRO A 94 -2.04 -4.01 -14.88
C PRO A 94 -0.71 -4.63 -15.35
N MET A 95 -0.46 -5.88 -14.92
CA MET A 95 0.84 -6.54 -15.17
C MET A 95 1.09 -6.89 -16.65
N HIS A 96 0.02 -7.08 -17.43
CA HIS A 96 0.09 -7.75 -18.74
C HIS A 96 -0.63 -7.02 -19.88
N SER A 97 -1.75 -6.33 -19.63
CA SER A 97 -2.43 -5.48 -20.62
C SER A 97 -2.69 -4.10 -20.05
N ALA A 98 -2.55 -3.07 -20.89
CA ALA A 98 -3.08 -1.75 -20.64
C ALA A 98 -4.31 -1.61 -21.54
N ASP A 99 -5.50 -1.64 -20.96
CA ASP A 99 -6.75 -1.80 -21.71
C ASP A 99 -7.14 -0.53 -22.49
N SER A 100 -6.51 0.63 -22.18
CA SER A 100 -6.58 1.85 -22.97
C SER A 100 -5.32 2.72 -22.77
N PRO A 101 -4.79 3.41 -23.80
CA PRO A 101 -3.69 4.35 -23.66
C PRO A 101 -3.98 5.47 -22.66
N GLU A 102 -5.24 5.88 -22.55
CA GLU A 102 -5.69 7.04 -21.76
C GLU A 102 -6.04 6.67 -20.30
N ALA A 103 -6.10 5.38 -19.97
CA ALA A 103 -6.52 4.91 -18.64
C ALA A 103 -5.56 5.27 -17.50
N CYS A 104 -4.38 5.83 -17.80
CA CYS A 104 -3.36 6.20 -16.81
C CYS A 104 -3.35 7.71 -16.53
N ALA A 105 -4.15 8.49 -17.26
CA ALA A 105 -4.39 9.89 -16.95
C ALA A 105 -5.39 10.00 -15.78
N PRO A 106 -5.30 11.05 -14.94
CA PRO A 106 -6.25 11.24 -13.85
C PRO A 106 -7.68 11.38 -14.39
N PHE A 107 -8.63 10.72 -13.73
CA PHE A 107 -10.02 10.71 -14.20
C PHE A 107 -10.66 12.08 -14.01
N ARG A 108 -10.53 12.66 -12.82
CA ARG A 108 -11.13 13.94 -12.43
C ARG A 108 -10.29 15.12 -12.92
N GLU A 109 -10.98 16.18 -13.35
CA GLU A 109 -10.33 17.43 -13.80
C GLU A 109 -9.46 18.07 -12.71
N LEU A 110 -9.90 18.02 -11.45
CA LEU A 110 -9.10 18.50 -10.31
C LEU A 110 -7.80 17.71 -10.17
N ASP A 111 -7.87 16.38 -10.28
CA ASP A 111 -6.68 15.51 -10.19
C ASP A 111 -5.75 15.73 -11.39
N ARG A 112 -6.26 16.01 -12.59
CA ARG A 112 -5.44 16.42 -13.75
C ARG A 112 -4.65 17.69 -13.45
N GLN A 113 -5.30 18.70 -12.87
CA GLN A 113 -4.65 19.95 -12.50
C GLN A 113 -3.65 19.77 -11.35
N ASP A 114 -3.97 18.94 -10.37
CA ASP A 114 -3.05 18.56 -9.28
C ASP A 114 -1.80 17.85 -9.85
N PHE A 115 -1.99 16.93 -10.79
CA PHE A 115 -0.91 16.18 -11.42
C PHE A 115 -0.02 17.09 -12.27
N GLU A 116 -0.59 18.02 -13.02
CA GLU A 116 0.18 19.01 -13.77
C GLU A 116 1.00 19.93 -12.86
N ARG A 117 0.45 20.33 -11.71
CA ARG A 117 1.22 21.08 -10.70
C ARG A 117 2.37 20.25 -10.12
N TYR A 118 2.10 18.98 -9.82
CA TYR A 118 3.13 18.04 -9.39
C TYR A 118 4.23 17.90 -10.45
N ARG A 119 3.89 17.67 -11.72
CA ARG A 119 4.85 17.54 -12.81
C ARG A 119 5.75 18.77 -12.92
N LYS A 120 5.16 19.97 -12.95
CA LYS A 120 5.90 21.24 -12.98
C LYS A 120 6.83 21.41 -11.78
N LEU A 121 6.41 20.99 -10.59
CA LEU A 121 7.27 20.99 -9.41
C LEU A 121 8.48 20.09 -9.61
N ILE A 122 8.28 18.85 -10.07
CA ILE A 122 9.38 17.89 -10.29
C ILE A 122 10.36 18.38 -11.35
N GLU A 123 9.88 19.08 -12.37
CA GLU A 123 10.69 19.66 -13.44
C GLU A 123 11.43 20.94 -13.03
N SER A 124 11.04 21.58 -11.92
CA SER A 124 11.67 22.82 -11.46
C SER A 124 13.13 22.63 -11.03
N ASP A 125 13.98 23.62 -11.32
CA ASP A 125 15.41 23.60 -10.95
C ASP A 125 15.62 23.41 -9.45
N ASP A 126 14.77 24.04 -8.62
CA ASP A 126 14.81 23.91 -7.16
C ASP A 126 14.58 22.45 -6.72
N PHE A 127 13.63 21.74 -7.33
CA PHE A 127 13.37 20.35 -7.00
C PHE A 127 14.46 19.42 -7.56
N GLN A 128 14.95 19.70 -8.76
CA GLN A 128 16.08 18.96 -9.35
C GLN A 128 17.35 19.08 -8.50
N PHE A 129 17.57 20.25 -7.89
CA PHE A 129 18.64 20.43 -6.90
C PHE A 129 18.35 19.66 -5.60
N PHE A 130 17.11 19.69 -5.11
CA PHE A 130 16.71 18.98 -3.89
C PHE A 130 16.82 17.45 -4.02
N LEU A 131 16.58 16.89 -5.21
CA LEU A 131 16.54 15.44 -5.42
C LEU A 131 17.84 14.92 -6.05
N ARG A 132 18.58 14.10 -5.29
CA ARG A 132 19.60 13.19 -5.83
C ARG A 132 19.13 11.74 -5.76
N HIS A 133 19.69 10.89 -6.61
CA HIS A 133 19.37 9.47 -6.62
C HIS A 133 20.56 8.62 -7.07
N ASP A 134 20.49 7.34 -6.73
CA ASP A 134 21.45 6.34 -7.15
C ASP A 134 21.57 6.28 -8.70
N PRO A 135 22.79 6.07 -9.25
CA PRO A 135 22.99 5.90 -10.69
C PRO A 135 22.14 4.79 -11.33
N LYS A 136 21.72 3.78 -10.56
CA LYS A 136 20.82 2.72 -11.04
C LYS A 136 19.45 3.24 -11.51
N PHE A 137 19.04 4.43 -11.06
CA PHE A 137 17.80 5.07 -11.48
C PHE A 137 17.99 6.03 -12.66
N LYS A 138 19.18 6.14 -13.27
CA LYS A 138 19.48 7.13 -14.31
C LYS A 138 18.52 7.08 -15.52
N THR A 139 18.03 5.90 -15.88
CA THR A 139 17.10 5.71 -17.01
C THR A 139 15.63 5.80 -16.60
N PHE A 140 15.32 5.97 -15.32
CA PHE A 140 13.95 5.95 -14.83
C PHE A 140 13.34 7.35 -14.92
N ALA A 141 12.10 7.43 -15.39
CA ALA A 141 11.35 8.67 -15.40
C ALA A 141 10.98 9.09 -13.97
N LYS A 142 11.10 10.39 -13.67
CA LYS A 142 10.79 10.93 -12.33
C LYS A 142 9.28 11.06 -12.07
N THR A 143 8.49 11.12 -13.13
CA THR A 143 7.03 11.19 -13.11
C THR A 143 6.45 10.06 -13.97
N PRO A 144 5.22 9.59 -13.66
CA PRO A 144 4.53 8.61 -14.49
C PRO A 144 4.11 9.22 -15.83
N SER A 145 3.96 8.36 -16.83
CA SER A 145 3.40 8.72 -18.13
C SER A 145 1.89 8.89 -18.04
N LEU A 146 1.32 9.78 -18.86
CA LEU A 146 -0.12 9.84 -19.08
C LEU A 146 -0.60 8.67 -19.95
N GLU A 147 0.30 8.10 -20.75
CA GLU A 147 0.04 6.90 -21.54
C GLU A 147 0.30 5.65 -20.72
N CYS A 148 -0.66 4.72 -20.71
CA CYS A 148 -0.48 3.45 -20.02
C CYS A 148 0.57 2.56 -20.68
N SER A 149 1.48 2.07 -19.85
CA SER A 149 2.39 0.96 -20.18
C SER A 149 2.33 -0.05 -19.05
N PRO A 150 2.39 -1.37 -19.31
CA PRO A 150 2.24 -2.38 -18.26
C PRO A 150 3.20 -2.17 -17.07
N GLN A 151 2.69 -2.41 -15.86
CA GLN A 151 3.46 -2.37 -14.60
C GLN A 151 4.01 -0.98 -14.21
N GLN A 152 3.65 0.06 -14.95
CA GLN A 152 4.06 1.43 -14.69
C GLN A 152 3.06 2.11 -13.76
N MET A 153 3.55 3.03 -12.93
CA MET A 153 2.69 3.83 -12.07
C MET A 153 1.78 4.72 -12.93
N THR A 154 0.54 4.91 -12.51
CA THR A 154 -0.39 5.86 -13.14
C THR A 154 -0.20 7.26 -12.57
N ALA A 155 -0.79 8.26 -13.21
CA ALA A 155 -0.82 9.62 -12.67
C ALA A 155 -1.58 9.68 -11.32
N GLU A 156 -2.68 8.92 -11.19
CA GLU A 156 -3.39 8.77 -9.91
C GLU A 156 -2.50 8.13 -8.84
N GLY A 157 -1.71 7.12 -9.20
CA GLY A 157 -0.71 6.53 -8.30
C GLY A 157 0.31 7.54 -7.77
N ALA A 158 0.71 8.55 -8.56
CA ALA A 158 1.55 9.64 -8.07
C ALA A 158 0.77 10.52 -7.07
N LEU A 159 -0.46 10.88 -7.42
CA LEU A 159 -1.30 11.73 -6.58
C LEU A 159 -1.63 11.08 -5.24
N GLN A 160 -1.80 9.77 -5.19
CA GLN A 160 -1.94 9.03 -3.92
C GLN A 160 -0.76 9.31 -2.98
N HIS A 161 0.47 9.28 -3.49
CA HIS A 161 1.68 9.57 -2.70
C HIS A 161 1.85 11.06 -2.39
N VAL A 162 1.42 11.96 -3.29
CA VAL A 162 1.37 13.40 -3.01
C VAL A 162 0.38 13.69 -1.88
N LYS A 163 -0.81 13.09 -1.91
CA LYS A 163 -1.85 13.21 -0.87
C LYS A 163 -1.35 12.64 0.45
N LEU A 164 -0.72 11.46 0.44
CA LEU A 164 -0.09 10.86 1.61
C LEU A 164 1.01 11.76 2.21
N GLY A 165 1.91 12.30 1.39
CA GLY A 165 2.98 13.16 1.87
C GLY A 165 2.48 14.49 2.44
N LYS A 166 1.46 15.11 1.83
CA LYS A 166 0.76 16.28 2.39
C LYS A 166 0.12 15.96 3.75
N TYR A 167 -0.58 14.83 3.85
CA TYR A 167 -1.19 14.39 5.10
C TYR A 167 -0.14 14.23 6.20
N MET A 168 0.96 13.52 5.92
CA MET A 168 2.05 13.34 6.89
C MET A 168 2.71 14.68 7.24
N ARG A 169 2.91 15.58 6.27
CA ARG A 169 3.46 16.91 6.52
C ARG A 169 2.58 17.67 7.51
N ASN A 170 1.27 17.69 7.27
CA ASN A 170 0.32 18.37 8.14
C ASN A 170 0.32 17.81 9.57
N LYS A 171 0.55 16.49 9.74
CA LYS A 171 0.65 15.88 11.07
C LYS A 171 1.90 16.29 11.82
N TYR A 172 3.05 16.36 11.15
CA TYR A 172 4.33 16.58 11.82
C TYR A 172 4.85 18.02 11.75
N VAL A 173 4.23 18.92 10.96
CA VAL A 173 4.74 20.30 10.76
C VAL A 173 4.87 21.09 12.06
N SER A 174 3.98 20.86 13.02
CA SER A 174 4.01 21.50 14.34
C SER A 174 5.03 20.89 15.30
N SER A 175 5.59 19.73 14.96
CA SER A 175 6.53 19.02 15.82
C SER A 175 7.96 19.52 15.66
N ASN A 176 8.82 19.10 16.60
CA ASN A 176 10.22 19.49 16.62
C ASN A 176 11.06 19.03 15.41
N ILE A 177 10.52 18.18 14.52
CA ILE A 177 11.28 17.67 13.36
C ILE A 177 11.30 18.67 12.19
N PHE A 178 10.33 19.57 12.10
CA PHE A 178 10.26 20.60 11.06
C PHE A 178 10.45 22.02 11.61
N SER A 179 10.98 22.14 12.83
CA SER A 179 11.37 23.45 13.37
C SER A 179 12.55 24.04 12.58
N PRO A 180 12.73 25.37 12.58
CA PRO A 180 13.84 26.03 11.89
C PRO A 180 15.23 25.55 12.35
N GLU A 181 15.33 25.06 13.58
CA GLU A 181 16.56 24.55 14.18
C GLU A 181 16.79 23.06 13.89
N SER A 182 15.76 22.36 13.43
CA SER A 182 15.84 20.94 13.13
C SER A 182 16.79 20.70 11.95
N ARG A 183 17.66 19.70 12.08
CA ARG A 183 18.47 19.15 11.00
C ARG A 183 18.19 17.66 10.91
N LEU A 184 17.33 17.27 9.98
CA LEU A 184 16.93 15.88 9.85
C LEU A 184 17.97 15.09 9.07
N ASN A 185 18.36 13.95 9.62
CA ASN A 185 19.10 12.94 8.87
C ASN A 185 18.09 12.05 8.14
N VAL A 186 17.89 12.33 6.85
CA VAL A 186 16.89 11.64 6.02
C VAL A 186 17.56 10.56 5.19
N SER A 187 17.02 9.34 5.27
CA SER A 187 17.33 8.24 4.36
C SER A 187 16.08 7.86 3.58
N VAL A 188 16.19 7.82 2.25
CA VAL A 188 15.10 7.38 1.36
C VAL A 188 15.61 6.19 0.56
N THR A 189 14.91 5.07 0.64
CA THR A 189 15.27 3.83 -0.06
C THR A 189 14.11 3.38 -0.91
N SER A 190 14.39 2.96 -2.13
CA SER A 190 13.39 2.42 -3.05
C SER A 190 13.92 1.17 -3.77
N SER A 191 13.04 0.22 -4.08
CA SER A 191 13.38 -0.89 -4.97
C SER A 191 13.64 -0.38 -6.39
N GLN A 192 14.33 -1.20 -7.18
CA GLN A 192 14.66 -0.89 -8.58
C GLN A 192 13.50 -1.14 -9.56
N TYR A 193 12.31 -0.64 -9.21
CA TYR A 193 11.17 -0.56 -10.09
C TYR A 193 10.81 0.90 -10.32
N ASN A 194 10.46 1.25 -11.56
CA ASN A 194 10.12 2.62 -11.93
C ASN A 194 8.98 3.17 -11.05
N ARG A 195 7.93 2.36 -10.83
CA ARG A 195 6.80 2.72 -9.96
C ARG A 195 7.18 3.02 -8.51
N THR A 196 8.12 2.28 -7.92
CA THR A 196 8.54 2.52 -6.53
C THR A 196 9.46 3.74 -6.44
N PHE A 197 10.25 4.00 -7.47
CA PHE A 197 11.07 5.21 -7.56
C PHE A 197 10.20 6.46 -7.68
N GLN A 198 9.23 6.44 -8.58
CA GLN A 198 8.26 7.53 -8.77
C GLN A 198 7.40 7.77 -7.53
N SER A 199 6.95 6.71 -6.85
CA SER A 199 6.22 6.82 -5.58
C SER A 199 7.05 7.53 -4.51
N ALA A 200 8.34 7.19 -4.39
CA ALA A 200 9.24 7.83 -3.44
C ALA A 200 9.45 9.33 -3.76
N ILE A 201 9.56 9.69 -5.03
CA ILE A 201 9.65 11.08 -5.47
C ILE A 201 8.35 11.83 -5.13
N ALA A 202 7.19 11.27 -5.49
CA ALA A 202 5.89 11.86 -5.23
C ALA A 202 5.67 12.15 -3.73
N PHE A 203 5.94 11.15 -2.89
CA PHE A 203 5.84 11.30 -1.43
C PHE A 203 6.80 12.36 -0.89
N THR A 204 8.09 12.28 -1.25
CA THR A 204 9.09 13.23 -0.71
C THR A 204 8.89 14.67 -1.21
N SER A 205 8.32 14.85 -2.41
CA SER A 205 7.99 16.17 -2.96
C SER A 205 6.95 16.95 -2.16
N SER A 206 6.11 16.25 -1.40
CA SER A 206 5.04 16.85 -0.60
C SER A 206 5.31 16.76 0.91
N PHE A 207 6.04 15.74 1.35
CA PHE A 207 6.37 15.56 2.76
C PHE A 207 7.59 16.37 3.21
N LEU A 208 8.66 16.37 2.40
CA LEU A 208 9.95 16.95 2.77
C LEU A 208 10.20 18.28 2.07
N TYR A 209 9.70 18.47 0.86
CA TYR A 209 9.88 19.71 0.10
C TYR A 209 8.70 20.68 0.31
N PRO A 210 8.93 22.00 0.41
CA PRO A 210 10.22 22.66 0.61
C PRO A 210 10.58 22.68 2.10
N SER A 211 11.72 22.12 2.48
CA SER A 211 12.26 22.25 3.85
C SER A 211 13.73 22.60 3.81
N LYS A 212 14.11 23.68 3.10
CA LYS A 212 15.53 24.06 2.90
C LYS A 212 16.33 24.12 4.22
N ALA A 213 15.71 24.52 5.34
CA ALA A 213 16.33 24.54 6.67
C ALA A 213 16.56 23.13 7.26
N SER A 214 15.54 22.26 7.24
CA SER A 214 15.59 20.95 7.90
C SER A 214 16.12 19.81 7.03
N VAL A 215 15.88 19.88 5.72
CA VAL A 215 16.25 18.90 4.69
C VAL A 215 16.64 19.66 3.42
N PRO A 216 17.91 20.08 3.26
CA PRO A 216 18.34 20.83 2.09
C PRO A 216 18.33 20.00 0.80
N GLN A 217 18.60 18.69 0.92
CA GLN A 217 18.68 17.76 -0.19
C GLN A 217 18.39 16.34 0.31
N ILE A 218 17.83 15.50 -0.56
CA ILE A 218 17.64 14.08 -0.33
C ILE A 218 18.44 13.24 -1.32
N PHE A 219 18.75 12.01 -0.93
CA PHE A 219 19.33 11.00 -1.80
C PHE A 219 18.48 9.73 -1.76
N ILE A 220 17.88 9.36 -2.90
CA ILE A 220 17.13 8.10 -3.04
C ILE A 220 18.09 6.97 -3.37
N GLN A 221 18.27 6.05 -2.42
CA GLN A 221 19.13 4.88 -2.55
C GLN A 221 18.37 3.70 -3.17
N ALA A 222 19.04 2.99 -4.09
CA ALA A 222 18.49 1.80 -4.71
C ALA A 222 18.69 0.56 -3.83
N SER A 223 17.62 -0.19 -3.56
CA SER A 223 17.67 -1.52 -2.94
C SER A 223 17.38 -2.62 -3.95
N ASN A 224 18.11 -3.73 -3.85
CA ASN A 224 17.96 -4.93 -4.67
C ASN A 224 17.00 -5.97 -4.05
N PHE A 225 16.54 -5.76 -2.82
CA PHE A 225 15.94 -6.82 -2.01
C PHE A 225 14.57 -6.44 -1.46
N THR A 226 13.70 -7.45 -1.29
CA THR A 226 12.40 -7.36 -0.60
C THR A 226 12.49 -6.74 0.78
N PHE A 227 13.64 -6.89 1.46
CA PHE A 227 13.88 -6.40 2.81
C PHE A 227 14.26 -4.92 2.89
N MET A 228 14.42 -4.23 1.75
CA MET A 228 14.77 -2.81 1.66
C MET A 228 16.03 -2.38 2.46
N CYS A 229 16.89 -3.33 2.85
CA CYS A 229 18.13 -2.99 3.53
C CYS A 229 19.25 -2.69 2.53
N THR A 230 19.95 -1.58 2.76
CA THR A 230 21.04 -1.10 1.91
C THR A 230 22.42 -1.24 2.58
N HIS A 231 22.46 -1.62 3.86
CA HIS A 231 23.70 -1.79 4.61
C HIS A 231 24.37 -3.14 4.29
N LYS A 232 25.71 -3.17 4.25
CA LYS A 232 26.49 -4.40 3.96
C LYS A 232 26.17 -5.54 4.92
N ASN A 233 25.94 -5.22 6.20
CA ASN A 233 25.61 -6.21 7.23
C ASN A 233 24.24 -6.90 7.02
N CYS A 234 23.39 -6.38 6.13
CA CYS A 234 22.14 -7.03 5.75
C CYS A 234 22.27 -7.93 4.52
N GLN A 235 23.45 -7.98 3.89
CA GLN A 235 23.66 -8.81 2.72
C GLN A 235 23.63 -10.28 3.16
N CYS A 236 22.57 -10.96 2.77
CA CYS A 236 22.40 -12.39 2.98
C CYS A 236 22.21 -13.05 1.62
N ASP A 237 23.30 -13.58 1.05
CA ASP A 237 23.25 -14.21 -0.27
C ASP A 237 22.30 -15.41 -0.31
N LEU A 238 22.15 -16.10 0.84
CA LEU A 238 21.21 -17.20 1.01
C LEU A 238 19.74 -16.74 1.00
N ALA A 239 19.44 -15.49 1.36
CA ALA A 239 18.06 -15.00 1.42
C ALA A 239 17.37 -15.06 0.05
N ARG A 240 18.11 -14.84 -1.05
CA ARG A 240 17.57 -15.02 -2.41
C ARG A 240 17.15 -16.48 -2.66
N LYS A 241 17.99 -17.44 -2.25
CA LYS A 241 17.70 -18.86 -2.39
C LYS A 241 16.49 -19.25 -1.54
N TRP A 242 16.46 -18.84 -0.27
CA TRP A 242 15.34 -19.10 0.63
C TRP A 242 14.05 -18.46 0.15
N ARG A 243 14.11 -17.25 -0.41
CA ARG A 243 12.94 -16.60 -0.98
C ARG A 243 12.38 -17.39 -2.15
N HIS A 244 13.21 -17.81 -3.10
CA HIS A 244 12.75 -18.65 -4.21
C HIS A 244 12.20 -19.99 -3.74
N GLN A 245 12.85 -20.62 -2.76
CA GLN A 245 12.37 -21.87 -2.17
C GLN A 245 11.01 -21.66 -1.49
N TYR A 246 10.85 -20.61 -0.68
CA TYR A 246 9.58 -20.24 -0.07
C TYR A 246 8.50 -20.00 -1.12
N GLU A 247 8.78 -19.22 -2.18
CA GLU A 247 7.81 -18.97 -3.25
C GLU A 247 7.37 -20.26 -3.93
N GLN A 248 8.29 -21.19 -4.19
CA GLN A 248 7.98 -22.51 -4.77
C GLN A 248 7.18 -23.40 -3.81
N GLU A 249 7.56 -23.45 -2.53
CA GLU A 249 6.87 -24.23 -1.50
C GLU A 249 5.47 -23.67 -1.22
N HIS A 250 5.33 -22.35 -1.15
CA HIS A 250 4.08 -21.64 -0.95
C HIS A 250 3.13 -21.84 -2.13
N ALA A 251 3.63 -21.70 -3.36
CA ALA A 251 2.92 -22.09 -4.57
C ALA A 251 2.43 -23.55 -4.51
N GLY A 252 3.34 -24.47 -4.19
CA GLY A 252 3.02 -25.89 -4.05
C GLY A 252 2.01 -26.17 -2.94
N TYR A 253 2.07 -25.44 -1.84
CA TYR A 253 1.11 -25.53 -0.74
C TYR A 253 -0.29 -25.15 -1.21
N PHE A 254 -0.46 -24.01 -1.88
CA PHE A 254 -1.77 -23.60 -2.38
C PHE A 254 -2.35 -24.58 -3.39
N LEU A 255 -1.53 -25.07 -4.33
CA LEU A 255 -2.00 -26.04 -5.32
C LEU A 255 -2.42 -27.38 -4.69
N LYS A 256 -1.78 -27.81 -3.60
CA LYS A 256 -2.01 -29.12 -2.99
C LYS A 256 -3.01 -29.11 -1.84
N ARG A 257 -3.06 -28.05 -1.04
CA ARG A 257 -3.79 -28.00 0.24
C ARG A 257 -4.94 -27.00 0.29
N SER A 258 -5.10 -26.13 -0.71
CA SER A 258 -6.28 -25.27 -0.75
C SER A 258 -7.55 -26.11 -0.90
N PRO A 259 -8.67 -25.68 -0.31
CA PRO A 259 -9.99 -26.24 -0.58
C PRO A 259 -10.25 -26.42 -2.07
N GLU A 260 -10.89 -27.53 -2.45
CA GLU A 260 -11.12 -27.91 -3.85
C GLU A 260 -11.83 -26.80 -4.64
N HIS A 261 -12.85 -26.18 -4.04
CA HIS A 261 -13.58 -25.07 -4.67
C HIS A 261 -12.69 -23.87 -5.02
N LEU A 262 -11.73 -23.49 -4.16
CA LEU A 262 -10.79 -22.40 -4.46
C LEU A 262 -9.82 -22.77 -5.58
N ARG A 263 -9.43 -24.05 -5.66
CA ARG A 263 -8.57 -24.52 -6.75
C ARG A 263 -9.30 -24.52 -8.08
N ILE A 264 -10.55 -24.99 -8.13
CA ILE A 264 -11.39 -24.95 -9.33
C ILE A 264 -11.58 -23.51 -9.79
N PHE A 265 -11.86 -22.59 -8.87
CA PHE A 265 -11.99 -21.16 -9.16
C PHE A 265 -10.69 -20.56 -9.70
N ALA A 266 -9.56 -20.86 -9.07
CA ALA A 266 -8.24 -20.45 -9.50
C ALA A 266 -7.88 -20.99 -10.91
N ASP A 267 -8.18 -22.26 -11.20
CA ASP A 267 -7.95 -22.87 -12.51
C ASP A 267 -8.83 -22.24 -13.59
N ALA A 268 -10.09 -21.93 -13.28
CA ALA A 268 -10.97 -21.21 -14.17
C ALA A 268 -10.43 -19.80 -14.48
N LEU A 269 -9.95 -19.06 -13.47
CA LEU A 269 -9.33 -17.76 -13.68
C LEU A 269 -8.08 -17.83 -14.56
N ARG A 270 -7.22 -18.84 -14.38
CA ARG A 270 -6.00 -19.03 -15.19
C ARG A 270 -6.26 -19.25 -16.67
N THR A 271 -7.49 -19.62 -17.07
CA THR A 271 -7.85 -19.68 -18.49
C THR A 271 -7.83 -18.30 -19.17
N HIS A 272 -7.99 -17.23 -18.38
CA HIS A 272 -7.92 -15.86 -18.85
C HIS A 272 -6.47 -15.36 -18.91
N SER A 273 -6.10 -14.69 -20.01
CA SER A 273 -4.74 -14.26 -20.34
C SER A 273 -4.05 -13.48 -19.20
N ALA A 274 -4.79 -12.60 -18.51
CA ALA A 274 -4.30 -11.81 -17.39
C ALA A 274 -3.83 -12.66 -16.20
N PHE A 275 -4.49 -13.80 -15.92
CA PHE A 275 -4.26 -14.61 -14.72
C PHE A 275 -3.41 -15.86 -14.98
N THR A 276 -3.06 -16.15 -16.24
CA THR A 276 -2.31 -17.35 -16.65
C THR A 276 -1.05 -17.66 -15.81
N LYS A 277 -0.41 -16.63 -15.25
CA LYS A 277 0.83 -16.76 -14.45
C LYS A 277 0.61 -16.72 -12.94
N THR A 278 -0.62 -16.56 -12.48
CA THR A 278 -0.94 -16.45 -11.06
C THR A 278 -1.02 -17.84 -10.43
N VAL A 279 -0.35 -18.03 -9.29
CA VAL A 279 -0.27 -19.34 -8.64
C VAL A 279 -1.21 -19.44 -7.44
N ASP A 280 -1.41 -18.35 -6.72
CA ASP A 280 -2.23 -18.32 -5.51
C ASP A 280 -3.29 -17.21 -5.54
N PRO A 281 -4.31 -17.27 -4.67
CA PRO A 281 -5.38 -16.29 -4.64
C PRO A 281 -4.91 -14.86 -4.38
N ILE A 282 -3.80 -14.63 -3.65
CA ILE A 282 -3.28 -13.29 -3.38
C ILE A 282 -2.69 -12.72 -4.66
N GLN A 283 -1.94 -13.51 -5.43
CA GLN A 283 -1.44 -13.10 -6.75
C GLN A 283 -2.59 -12.84 -7.72
N MET A 284 -3.66 -13.65 -7.66
CA MET A 284 -4.87 -13.43 -8.46
C MET A 284 -5.53 -12.11 -8.08
N MET A 285 -5.65 -11.80 -6.79
CA MET A 285 -6.14 -10.49 -6.36
C MET A 285 -5.20 -9.37 -6.83
N ASP A 286 -3.89 -9.48 -6.65
CA ASP A 286 -2.93 -8.47 -7.14
C ASP A 286 -3.07 -8.24 -8.67
N VAL A 287 -3.26 -9.29 -9.47
CA VAL A 287 -3.50 -9.15 -10.92
C VAL A 287 -4.87 -8.51 -11.20
N ALA A 288 -5.94 -8.95 -10.52
CA ALA A 288 -7.28 -8.41 -10.68
C ALA A 288 -7.37 -6.94 -10.26
N MET A 289 -6.63 -6.56 -9.22
CA MET A 289 -6.60 -5.22 -8.63
C MET A 289 -5.58 -4.30 -9.32
N GLY A 290 -4.83 -4.79 -10.32
CA GLY A 290 -3.74 -4.02 -10.92
C GLY A 290 -2.63 -3.65 -9.92
N MET A 291 -2.49 -4.36 -8.80
CA MET A 291 -1.63 -4.04 -7.66
C MET A 291 -0.32 -4.80 -7.61
#